data_AF-A0A0G0ISN9-F1
#
_entry.id   AF-A0A0G0ISN9-F1
#
_cell.length_a   1.000
_cell.length_b   1.000
_cell.length_c   1.000
_cell.angle_alpha   90.00
_cell.angle_beta   90.00
_cell.angle_gamma   90.00
#
_symmetry.space_group_name_H-M   'P 1'
#
loop_
_entity.id
_entity.type
_entity.pdbx_description
1 polymer ?
#
loop_
_entity_poly.entity_id
_entity_poly.type
_entity_poly.pdbx_seq_one_letter_code
_entity_poly.pdbx_strand_id
1 'polypeptide(L)'
;MFNIDIFKKILYKCLPFLERHNSVRQFMKFCIIGSTNVAIDFSIYFILTRLFKIYFIIANVGSFLCAITWSFYMNKRWTFRHALSGDMKKKYIKFFIVNAIGVTLQTLILYILVTFGEMHDLLSKCIAIVLVTFWNFFASKYWVFKI
;
A
#
# COMPACT_ATOMS: atom_id res chain seq x y z
N MET A 1 -2.28 7.70 19.34
CA MET A 1 -0.83 7.44 19.37
C MET A 1 -0.60 5.99 18.97
N PHE A 2 -0.77 5.65 17.67
CA PHE A 2 -0.65 4.27 17.20
C PHE A 2 0.83 3.90 17.10
N ASN A 3 1.21 2.85 17.81
CA ASN A 3 2.56 2.66 18.31
C ASN A 3 3.49 2.02 17.26
N ILE A 4 4.50 2.77 16.82
CA ILE A 4 5.59 2.30 15.93
C ILE A 4 6.31 1.08 16.53
N ASP A 5 6.24 0.90 17.84
CA ASP A 5 6.90 -0.20 18.55
C ASP A 5 6.25 -1.57 18.28
N ILE A 6 4.94 -1.63 17.97
CA ILE A 6 4.27 -2.88 17.57
C ILE A 6 4.83 -3.37 16.23
N PHE A 7 4.99 -2.46 15.27
CA PHE A 7 5.59 -2.77 13.96
C PHE A 7 7.04 -3.21 14.09
N LYS A 8 7.83 -2.53 14.95
CA LYS A 8 9.19 -2.96 15.24
C LYS A 8 9.24 -4.35 15.86
N LYS A 9 8.33 -4.68 16.78
CA LYS A 9 8.29 -5.97 17.48
C LYS A 9 7.92 -7.13 16.55
N ILE A 10 6.96 -6.91 15.65
CA ILE A 10 6.61 -7.86 14.59
C ILE A 10 7.79 -8.03 13.61
N LEU A 11 8.42 -6.91 13.21
CA LEU A 11 9.54 -6.93 12.28
C LEU A 11 10.77 -7.64 12.89
N TYR A 12 11.12 -7.35 14.15
CA TYR A 12 12.26 -7.96 14.86
C TYR A 12 12.13 -9.47 14.98
N LYS A 13 10.90 -9.97 15.11
CA LYS A 13 10.62 -11.41 15.19
C LYS A 13 10.86 -12.13 13.86
N CYS A 14 10.65 -11.45 12.74
CA CYS A 14 10.93 -11.96 11.39
C CYS A 14 12.36 -11.63 10.89
N LEU A 15 13.15 -10.91 11.68
CA LEU A 15 14.44 -10.33 11.28
C LEU A 15 15.67 -11.27 11.29
N PRO A 16 15.76 -12.37 12.06
CA PRO A 16 17.01 -13.14 12.12
C PRO A 16 17.38 -13.84 10.80
N PHE A 17 16.47 -13.88 9.81
CA PHE A 17 16.70 -14.51 8.51
C PHE A 17 17.24 -13.54 7.42
N LEU A 18 17.30 -12.23 7.67
CA LEU A 18 17.25 -11.23 6.58
C LEU A 18 18.26 -10.07 6.67
N GLU A 19 19.44 -10.30 7.25
CA GLU A 19 20.48 -9.27 7.39
C GLU A 19 21.29 -8.95 6.12
N ARG A 20 21.22 -9.75 5.03
CA ARG A 20 22.21 -9.65 3.94
C ARG A 20 21.83 -8.76 2.75
N HIS A 21 20.57 -8.36 2.56
CA HIS A 21 20.16 -7.51 1.40
C HIS A 21 19.19 -6.38 1.77
N ASN A 22 19.67 -5.12 1.69
CA ASN A 22 18.90 -3.90 1.98
C ASN A 22 17.56 -3.79 1.21
N SER A 23 17.51 -4.28 -0.03
CA SER A 23 16.29 -4.26 -0.87
C SER A 23 15.17 -5.15 -0.33
N VAL A 24 15.49 -6.34 0.19
CA VAL A 24 14.47 -7.27 0.69
C VAL A 24 13.90 -6.79 2.03
N ARG A 25 14.75 -6.17 2.87
CA ARG A 25 14.29 -5.49 4.10
C ARG A 25 13.32 -4.34 3.79
N GLN A 26 13.58 -3.58 2.72
CA GLN A 26 12.68 -2.51 2.28
C GLN A 26 11.37 -3.08 1.71
N PHE A 27 11.42 -4.15 0.93
CA PHE A 27 10.25 -4.82 0.39
C PHE A 27 9.36 -5.38 1.51
N MET A 28 9.93 -6.07 2.49
CA MET A 28 9.20 -6.57 3.65
C MET A 28 8.50 -5.46 4.43
N LYS A 29 9.20 -4.34 4.69
CA LYS A 29 8.58 -3.16 5.32
C LYS A 29 7.43 -2.60 4.47
N PHE A 30 7.60 -2.56 3.15
CA PHE A 30 6.56 -2.11 2.23
C PHE A 30 5.33 -3.03 2.27
N CYS A 31 5.52 -4.35 2.24
CA CYS A 31 4.41 -5.32 2.36
C CYS A 31 3.68 -5.20 3.70
N ILE A 32 4.40 -4.99 4.80
CA ILE A 32 3.80 -4.81 6.12
C ILE A 32 2.97 -3.52 6.19
N ILE A 33 3.50 -2.41 5.67
CA ILE A 33 2.77 -1.14 5.60
C ILE A 33 1.58 -1.27 4.64
N GLY A 34 1.76 -1.94 3.49
CA GLY A 34 0.70 -2.23 2.52
C GLY A 34 -0.43 -3.06 3.13
N SER A 35 -0.11 -4.09 3.91
CA SER A 35 -1.11 -4.90 4.63
C SER A 35 -1.88 -4.06 5.65
N THR A 36 -1.19 -3.16 6.34
CA THR A 36 -1.81 -2.22 7.28
C THR A 36 -2.70 -1.21 6.56
N ASN A 37 -2.28 -0.76 5.38
CA ASN A 37 -3.04 0.14 4.54
C ASN A 37 -4.38 -0.48 4.14
N VAL A 38 -4.35 -1.75 3.68
CA VAL A 38 -5.55 -2.52 3.35
C VAL A 38 -6.44 -2.71 4.58
N ALA A 39 -5.87 -3.05 5.73
CA ALA A 39 -6.65 -3.21 6.97
C ALA A 39 -7.36 -1.91 7.38
N ILE A 40 -6.70 -0.76 7.25
CA ILE A 40 -7.27 0.56 7.56
C ILE A 40 -8.34 0.94 6.55
N ASP A 41 -8.08 0.77 5.26
CA ASP A 41 -9.07 1.01 4.21
C ASP A 41 -10.34 0.20 4.46
N PHE A 42 -10.19 -1.10 4.71
CA PHE A 42 -11.33 -1.98 4.99
C PHE A 42 -12.07 -1.60 6.27
N SER A 43 -11.36 -1.22 7.33
CA SER A 43 -11.95 -0.78 8.59
C SER A 43 -12.77 0.51 8.42
N ILE A 44 -12.20 1.50 7.72
CA ILE A 44 -12.87 2.78 7.46
C ILE A 44 -14.07 2.57 6.53
N TYR A 45 -13.91 1.80 5.45
CA TYR A 45 -15.00 1.46 4.55
C TYR A 45 -16.16 0.79 5.29
N PHE A 46 -15.86 -0.18 6.16
CA PHE A 46 -16.86 -0.86 6.98
C PHE A 46 -17.59 0.10 7.92
N ILE A 47 -16.87 1.02 8.57
CA ILE A 47 -17.48 2.03 9.44
C ILE A 47 -18.39 2.96 8.63
N LEU A 48 -17.93 3.50 7.50
CA LEU A 48 -18.70 4.44 6.68
C LEU A 48 -19.96 3.80 6.08
N THR A 49 -19.86 2.55 5.63
CA THR A 49 -21.00 1.84 5.03
C THR A 49 -21.96 1.27 6.08
N ARG A 50 -21.46 0.75 7.21
CA ARG A 50 -22.30 0.03 8.19
C ARG A 50 -22.83 0.92 9.30
N LEU A 51 -22.03 1.83 9.84
CA LEU A 51 -22.48 2.78 10.86
C LEU A 51 -23.15 4.00 10.23
N PHE A 52 -22.50 4.62 9.25
CA PHE A 52 -23.00 5.88 8.67
C PHE A 52 -23.94 5.68 7.48
N LYS A 53 -24.10 4.45 6.98
CA LYS A 53 -24.93 4.10 5.81
C LYS A 53 -24.65 4.98 4.59
N ILE A 54 -23.41 5.45 4.47
CA ILE A 54 -22.97 6.27 3.33
C ILE A 54 -22.96 5.39 2.09
N TYR A 55 -23.34 5.98 0.95
CA TYR A 55 -23.31 5.32 -0.34
C TYR A 55 -21.93 4.72 -0.63
N PHE A 56 -21.89 3.46 -1.05
CA PHE A 56 -20.68 2.64 -1.08
C PHE A 56 -19.53 3.25 -1.91
N ILE A 57 -19.85 3.97 -3.00
CA ILE A 57 -18.83 4.64 -3.82
C ILE A 57 -18.15 5.77 -3.04
N ILE A 58 -18.92 6.60 -2.33
CA ILE A 58 -18.38 7.71 -1.53
C ILE A 58 -17.58 7.16 -0.34
N ALA A 59 -18.08 6.08 0.28
CA ALA A 59 -17.38 5.39 1.36
C ALA A 59 -16.02 4.83 0.90
N ASN A 60 -15.95 4.24 -0.30
CA ASN A 60 -14.72 3.69 -0.88
C ASN A 60 -13.68 4.79 -1.19
N VAL A 61 -14.11 5.91 -1.79
CA VAL A 61 -13.20 7.03 -2.06
C VAL A 61 -12.69 7.64 -0.75
N GLY A 62 -13.56 7.82 0.24
CA GLY A 62 -13.20 8.35 1.56
C GLY A 62 -12.21 7.44 2.31
N SER A 63 -12.47 6.12 2.33
CA SER A 63 -11.59 5.15 2.98
C SER A 63 -10.22 5.10 2.31
N PHE A 64 -10.19 5.11 0.98
CA PHE A 64 -8.96 5.07 0.19
C PHE A 64 -8.07 6.28 0.45
N LEU A 65 -8.66 7.48 0.53
CA LEU A 65 -7.91 8.71 0.84
C LEU A 65 -7.31 8.67 2.24
N CYS A 66 -8.08 8.23 3.24
CA CYS A 66 -7.59 8.09 4.61
C CYS A 66 -6.47 7.04 4.70
N ALA A 67 -6.64 5.90 4.02
CA ALA A 67 -5.66 4.84 3.96
C ALA A 67 -4.35 5.32 3.30
N ILE A 68 -4.41 5.93 2.11
CA ILE A 68 -3.22 6.48 1.45
C ILE A 68 -2.51 7.50 2.33
N THR A 69 -3.25 8.38 3.01
CA THR A 69 -2.67 9.37 3.92
C THR A 69 -1.90 8.71 5.06
N TRP A 70 -2.48 7.65 5.64
CA TRP A 70 -1.81 6.84 6.66
C TRP A 70 -0.57 6.13 6.11
N SER A 71 -0.69 5.49 4.95
CA SER A 71 0.41 4.78 4.29
C SER A 71 1.59 5.70 3.96
N PHE A 72 1.31 6.93 3.51
CA PHE A 72 2.34 7.94 3.31
C PHE A 72 3.05 8.31 4.62
N TYR A 73 2.29 8.52 5.71
CA TYR A 73 2.85 8.87 7.01
C TYR A 73 3.76 7.76 7.57
N MET A 74 3.33 6.51 7.44
CA MET A 74 4.11 5.35 7.88
C MET A 74 5.34 5.10 7.00
N ASN A 75 5.19 5.15 5.67
CA ASN A 75 6.34 5.03 4.76
C ASN A 75 7.36 6.15 5.00
N LYS A 76 6.91 7.38 5.27
CA LYS A 76 7.77 8.52 5.62
C LYS A 76 8.55 8.28 6.91
N ARG A 77 7.87 7.88 8.00
CA ARG A 77 8.49 7.74 9.33
C ARG A 77 9.37 6.51 9.46
N TRP A 78 9.00 5.39 8.82
CA TRP A 78 9.61 4.09 9.09
C TRP A 78 10.45 3.53 7.94
N THR A 79 10.06 3.78 6.69
CA THR A 79 10.77 3.25 5.51
C THR A 79 11.82 4.24 5.00
N PHE A 80 11.49 5.53 4.92
CA PHE A 80 12.33 6.55 4.27
C PHE A 80 12.74 7.69 5.23
N ARG A 81 13.15 7.33 6.45
CA ARG A 81 13.53 8.28 7.51
C ARG A 81 14.63 9.26 7.09
N HIS A 82 15.47 8.92 6.11
CA HIS A 82 16.55 9.78 5.59
C HIS A 82 16.13 10.73 4.46
N ALA A 83 14.95 10.56 3.85
CA ALA A 83 14.47 11.40 2.75
C ALA A 83 13.73 12.68 3.24
N LEU A 84 14.07 13.18 4.43
CA LEU A 84 13.41 14.31 5.09
C LEU A 84 13.71 15.67 4.45
N SER A 85 14.72 15.77 3.59
CA SER A 85 15.09 17.02 2.91
C SER A 85 14.27 17.20 1.62
N GLY A 86 13.56 18.34 1.48
CA GLY A 86 12.89 18.76 0.24
C GLY A 86 11.37 18.96 0.31
N ASP A 87 10.78 19.25 -0.85
CA ASP A 87 9.42 19.77 -1.05
C ASP A 87 8.32 18.70 -0.79
N MET A 88 7.67 18.79 0.37
CA MET A 88 6.82 17.73 0.95
C MET A 88 5.59 17.40 0.10
N LYS A 89 4.96 18.42 -0.49
CA LYS A 89 3.75 18.26 -1.31
C LYS A 89 4.05 17.43 -2.57
N LYS A 90 5.21 17.65 -3.21
CA LYS A 90 5.61 16.90 -4.41
C LYS A 90 5.82 15.41 -4.13
N LYS A 91 6.41 15.05 -2.99
CA LYS A 91 6.61 13.63 -2.62
C LYS A 91 5.27 12.93 -2.31
N TYR A 92 4.34 13.63 -1.65
CA TYR A 92 2.98 13.12 -1.44
C TYR A 92 2.23 12.90 -2.75
N ILE A 93 2.24 13.88 -3.65
CA ILE A 93 1.59 13.78 -4.97
C ILE A 93 2.17 12.62 -5.78
N LYS A 94 3.51 12.45 -5.80
CA LYS A 94 4.14 11.30 -6.47
C LYS A 94 3.71 9.96 -5.87
N PHE A 95 3.66 9.85 -4.55
CA PHE A 95 3.21 8.63 -3.89
C PHE A 95 1.73 8.33 -4.18
N PHE A 96 0.88 9.36 -4.17
CA PHE A 96 -0.51 9.25 -4.55
C PHE A 96 -0.66 8.78 -6.01
N ILE A 97 0.07 9.38 -6.95
CA ILE A 97 0.06 8.99 -8.37
C ILE A 97 0.49 7.53 -8.54
N VAL A 98 1.56 7.10 -7.88
CA VAL A 98 2.03 5.71 -7.95
C VAL A 98 0.95 4.73 -7.45
N ASN A 99 0.34 5.01 -6.30
CA ASN A 99 -0.72 4.15 -5.76
C ASN A 99 -1.98 4.18 -6.64
N ALA A 100 -2.36 5.34 -7.19
CA ALA A 100 -3.48 5.47 -8.11
C ALA A 100 -3.25 4.65 -9.39
N ILE A 101 -2.05 4.76 -9.99
CA ILE A 101 -1.64 3.92 -11.14
C ILE A 101 -1.67 2.43 -10.74
N GLY A 102 -1.20 2.10 -9.54
CA GLY A 102 -1.23 0.74 -9.02
C GLY A 102 -2.66 0.16 -8.98
N VAL A 103 -3.61 0.91 -8.44
CA VAL A 103 -5.03 0.49 -8.41
C VAL A 103 -5.62 0.37 -9.80
N THR A 104 -5.31 1.29 -10.71
CA THR A 104 -5.74 1.19 -12.12
C THR A 104 -5.17 -0.07 -12.78
N LEU A 105 -3.88 -0.35 -12.60
CA LEU A 105 -3.24 -1.57 -13.10
C LEU A 105 -3.86 -2.82 -12.49
N GLN A 106 -4.17 -2.80 -11.19
CA GLN A 106 -4.83 -3.92 -10.51
C GLN A 106 -6.17 -4.23 -11.16
N THR A 107 -6.94 -3.17 -11.45
CA THR A 107 -8.27 -3.27 -12.04
C THR A 107 -8.18 -3.78 -13.48
N LEU A 108 -7.23 -3.27 -14.27
CA LEU A 108 -6.99 -3.73 -15.64
C LEU A 108 -6.53 -5.19 -15.69
N ILE A 109 -5.58 -5.59 -14.84
CA ILE A 109 -5.09 -6.97 -14.78
C ILE A 109 -6.23 -7.92 -14.40
N LEU A 110 -7.02 -7.58 -13.38
CA LEU A 110 -8.19 -8.36 -12.98
C LEU A 110 -9.20 -8.47 -14.13
N TYR A 111 -9.53 -7.35 -14.79
CA TYR A 111 -10.45 -7.34 -15.93
C TYR A 111 -9.97 -8.25 -17.06
N ILE A 112 -8.68 -8.21 -17.39
CA ILE A 112 -8.10 -9.06 -18.44
C ILE A 112 -8.16 -10.54 -18.04
N LEU A 113 -7.74 -10.89 -16.82
CA LEU A 113 -7.72 -12.27 -16.33
C LEU A 113 -9.12 -12.89 -16.23
N VAL A 114 -10.11 -12.12 -15.80
CA VAL A 114 -11.50 -12.60 -15.67
C VAL A 114 -12.18 -12.69 -17.04
N THR A 115 -12.07 -11.64 -17.87
CA THR A 115 -12.81 -11.54 -19.13
C THR A 115 -12.21 -12.38 -20.25
N PHE A 116 -10.88 -12.43 -20.34
CA PHE A 116 -10.19 -13.16 -21.42
C PHE A 116 -9.60 -14.49 -20.94
N GLY A 117 -9.34 -14.64 -19.65
CA GLY A 117 -8.77 -15.85 -19.08
C GLY A 117 -9.79 -16.84 -18.52
N GLU A 118 -11.08 -16.47 -18.43
CA GLU A 118 -12.15 -17.22 -17.75
C GLU A 118 -11.76 -17.72 -16.35
N MET A 119 -10.80 -17.04 -15.70
CA MET A 119 -10.29 -17.41 -14.40
C MET A 119 -11.20 -16.92 -13.29
N HIS A 120 -11.42 -17.77 -12.28
CA HIS A 120 -12.21 -17.46 -11.10
C HIS A 120 -11.77 -16.14 -10.43
N ASP A 121 -12.71 -15.22 -10.18
CA ASP A 121 -12.46 -13.83 -9.77
C ASP A 121 -11.46 -13.69 -8.60
N LEU A 122 -11.55 -14.62 -7.64
CA LEU A 122 -10.66 -14.68 -6.47
C LEU A 122 -9.20 -14.96 -6.84
N LEU A 123 -8.94 -15.89 -7.75
CA LEU A 123 -7.58 -16.23 -8.23
C LEU A 123 -6.99 -15.07 -9.03
N SER A 124 -7.79 -14.49 -9.93
CA SER A 124 -7.44 -13.31 -10.73
C SER A 124 -7.07 -12.11 -9.84
N LYS A 125 -7.83 -11.90 -8.75
CA LYS A 125 -7.57 -10.84 -7.77
C LYS A 125 -6.26 -11.07 -7.00
N CYS A 126 -5.96 -12.29 -6.60
CA CYS A 126 -4.68 -12.62 -5.93
C CYS A 126 -3.48 -12.33 -6.84
N ILE A 127 -3.53 -12.75 -8.10
CA ILE A 127 -2.46 -12.49 -9.08
C ILE A 127 -2.28 -10.99 -9.31
N ALA A 128 -3.38 -10.25 -9.48
CA ALA A 128 -3.37 -8.81 -9.65
C ALA A 128 -2.72 -8.09 -8.46
N ILE A 129 -3.06 -8.47 -7.22
CA ILE A 129 -2.47 -7.90 -6.00
C ILE A 129 -0.95 -8.11 -5.98
N VAL A 130 -0.49 -9.32 -6.29
CA VAL A 130 0.95 -9.64 -6.29
C VAL A 130 1.69 -8.78 -7.30
N LEU A 131 1.25 -8.78 -8.56
CA LEU A 131 1.89 -8.02 -9.64
C LEU A 131 1.92 -6.51 -9.35
N VAL A 132 0.81 -5.97 -8.86
CA VAL A 132 0.70 -4.55 -8.54
C VAL A 132 1.52 -4.17 -7.32
N THR A 133 1.67 -5.08 -6.35
CA THR A 133 2.56 -4.85 -5.20
C THR A 133 4.01 -4.71 -5.67
N PHE A 134 4.46 -5.53 -6.62
CA PHE A 134 5.78 -5.38 -7.23
C PHE A 134 5.92 -4.04 -7.96
N TRP A 135 4.94 -3.68 -8.80
CA TRP A 135 4.92 -2.38 -9.47
C TRP A 135 5.01 -1.21 -8.48
N ASN A 136 4.14 -1.20 -7.47
CA ASN A 136 4.09 -0.16 -6.44
C ASN A 136 5.41 -0.05 -5.68
N PHE A 137 6.06 -1.17 -5.37
CA PHE A 137 7.36 -1.18 -4.71
C PHE A 137 8.44 -0.55 -5.59
N PHE A 138 8.57 -0.98 -6.85
CA PHE A 138 9.59 -0.46 -7.76
C PHE A 138 9.36 1.01 -8.11
N ALA A 139 8.12 1.41 -8.39
CA ALA A 139 7.76 2.80 -8.65
C ALA A 139 8.01 3.68 -7.43
N SER A 140 7.67 3.22 -6.22
CA SER A 140 7.98 3.95 -4.99
C SER A 140 9.50 4.08 -4.80
N LYS A 141 10.25 2.98 -4.95
CA LYS A 141 11.70 2.94 -4.75
C LYS A 141 12.44 3.87 -5.71
N TYR A 142 12.20 3.73 -7.02
CA TYR A 142 12.98 4.44 -8.04
C TYR A 142 12.46 5.83 -8.36
N TRP A 143 11.14 6.06 -8.32
CA TRP A 143 10.57 7.34 -8.76
C TRP A 143 10.21 8.29 -7.62
N VAL A 144 9.66 7.77 -6.51
CA VAL A 144 9.26 8.59 -5.36
C VAL A 144 10.47 8.90 -4.49
N PHE A 145 11.29 7.89 -4.18
CA PHE A 145 12.38 8.02 -3.24
C PHE A 145 13.77 8.16 -3.88
N LYS A 146 13.92 7.90 -5.20
CA LYS A 146 15.18 8.02 -5.96
C LYS A 146 16.40 7.52 -5.14
N ILE A 147 16.33 6.26 -4.70
CA ILE A 147 17.46 5.56 -4.05
C ILE A 147 18.24 4.79 -5.10
#